data_AF-A0A535AKK2-F1
#
_entry.id   AF-A0A535AKK2-F1
#
_cell.length_a   1.000
_cell.length_b   1.000
_cell.length_c   1.000
_cell.angle_alpha   90.00
_cell.angle_beta   90.00
_cell.angle_gamma   90.00
#
_symmetry.space_group_name_H-M   'P 1'
#
loop_
_entity.id
_entity.type
_entity.pdbx_description
1 polymer ?
#
loop_
_entity_poly.entity_id
_entity_poly.type
_entity_poly.pdbx_seq_one_letter_code
_entity_poly.pdbx_strand_id
1 'polypeptide(L)'
;MEFGIQVEPQFGFGYEEFVDIAHHAEEAGFTSLWLSDHLLLKQESVSTDCFETWTLLAALARETSRIRMGTMATCQSYRNPALLAKIVAGVDRISGGRIEFGVGAGWKEIEYRAYGYDFPSPRVRVEQLVDTIEICLRMWRDDKAT
;
A
#
# COMPACT_ATOMS: atom_id res chain seq x y z
N MET A 1 -18.02 11.04 13.20
CA MET A 1 -17.33 11.25 11.91
C MET A 1 -15.86 11.04 12.18
N GLU A 2 -15.22 10.19 11.39
CA GLU A 2 -13.80 9.86 11.51
C GLU A 2 -13.02 10.58 10.40
N PHE A 3 -11.79 10.99 10.70
CA PHE A 3 -10.94 11.71 9.77
C PHE A 3 -9.60 10.98 9.62
N GLY A 4 -9.09 10.95 8.39
CA GLY A 4 -7.81 10.37 8.04
C GLY A 4 -6.95 11.33 7.23
N ILE A 5 -5.65 11.05 7.18
CA ILE A 5 -4.67 11.75 6.35
C ILE A 5 -4.16 10.83 5.24
N GLN A 6 -3.99 11.36 4.03
CA GLN A 6 -3.33 10.66 2.95
C GLN A 6 -1.97 11.32 2.70
N VAL A 7 -0.94 10.49 2.56
CA VAL A 7 0.41 10.91 2.20
C VAL A 7 0.84 10.14 0.96
N GLU A 8 1.45 10.82 0.01
CA GLU A 8 1.83 10.27 -1.29
C GLU A 8 3.36 10.14 -1.38
N PRO A 9 3.92 8.91 -1.27
CA PRO A 9 5.37 8.74 -1.21
C PRO A 9 6.14 9.25 -2.43
N GLN A 10 5.50 9.23 -3.61
CA GLN A 10 6.07 9.68 -4.87
C GLN A 10 6.40 11.18 -4.95
N PHE A 11 6.06 11.96 -3.92
CA PHE A 11 6.42 13.38 -3.85
C PHE A 11 7.82 13.65 -3.29
N GLY A 12 8.59 12.62 -2.90
CA GLY A 12 10.00 12.80 -2.55
C GLY A 12 10.28 13.11 -1.08
N PHE A 13 9.37 12.74 -0.17
CA PHE A 13 9.60 12.89 1.27
C PHE A 13 10.64 11.90 1.77
N GLY A 14 11.46 12.33 2.72
CA GLY A 14 12.37 11.47 3.48
C GLY A 14 11.62 10.65 4.54
N TYR A 15 12.27 9.59 5.04
CA TYR A 15 11.67 8.70 6.05
C TYR A 15 11.22 9.45 7.31
N GLU A 16 12.08 10.33 7.86
CA GLU A 16 11.77 11.11 9.07
C GLU A 16 10.54 12.01 8.89
N GLU A 17 10.30 12.54 7.67
CA GLU A 17 9.11 13.33 7.39
C GLU A 17 7.83 12.48 7.48
N PHE A 18 7.87 11.21 7.06
CA PHE A 18 6.73 10.30 7.25
C PHE A 18 6.50 9.97 8.73
N VAL A 19 7.57 9.80 9.51
CA VAL A 19 7.48 9.56 10.95
C VAL A 19 6.83 10.75 11.62
N ASP A 20 7.31 11.96 11.33
CA ASP A 20 6.74 13.20 11.85
C ASP A 20 5.26 13.34 11.49
N ILE A 21 4.89 13.09 10.23
CA ILE A 21 3.48 13.15 9.81
C ILE A 21 2.64 12.13 10.58
N ALA A 22 3.14 10.90 10.75
CA ALA A 22 2.41 9.85 11.45
C ALA A 22 2.19 10.17 12.94
N HIS A 23 3.22 10.72 13.60
CA HIS A 23 3.13 11.17 15.00
C HIS A 23 2.16 12.33 15.16
N HIS A 24 2.29 13.38 14.35
CA HIS A 24 1.38 14.51 14.40
C HIS A 24 -0.06 14.13 14.07
N ALA A 25 -0.28 13.16 13.16
CA ALA A 25 -1.60 12.65 12.87
C ALA A 25 -2.22 11.95 14.11
N GLU A 26 -1.45 11.13 14.83
CA GLU A 26 -1.90 10.52 16.08
C GLU A 26 -2.20 11.55 17.17
N GLU A 27 -1.33 12.54 17.35
CA GLU A 27 -1.48 13.58 18.36
C GLU A 27 -2.67 14.51 18.10
N ALA A 28 -2.91 14.83 16.82
CA ALA A 28 -4.05 15.64 16.39
C ALA A 28 -5.39 14.88 16.38
N GLY A 29 -5.39 13.58 16.69
CA GLY A 29 -6.60 12.76 16.81
C GLY A 29 -7.14 12.24 15.47
N PHE A 30 -6.32 12.18 14.42
CA PHE A 30 -6.68 11.45 13.20
C PHE A 30 -6.77 9.96 13.48
N THR A 31 -7.72 9.31 12.83
CA THR A 31 -8.04 7.89 13.06
C THR A 31 -7.31 6.95 12.10
N SER A 32 -6.86 7.47 10.95
CA SER A 32 -6.21 6.66 9.91
C SER A 32 -5.17 7.43 9.10
N LEU A 33 -4.10 6.75 8.68
CA LEU A 33 -3.08 7.23 7.74
C LEU A 33 -3.07 6.36 6.47
N TRP A 34 -3.12 6.98 5.30
CA TRP A 34 -3.22 6.27 4.02
C TRP A 34 -2.03 6.60 3.11
N LEU A 35 -1.41 5.57 2.54
CA LEU A 35 -0.35 5.72 1.54
C LEU A 35 -0.84 5.33 0.15
N SER A 36 -0.41 6.06 -0.88
CA SER A 36 -0.59 5.64 -2.28
C SER A 36 0.50 4.68 -2.72
N ASP A 37 0.12 3.56 -3.35
CA ASP A 37 1.06 2.55 -3.87
C ASP A 37 1.61 2.94 -5.25
N HIS A 38 2.27 4.09 -5.30
CA HIS A 38 2.99 4.58 -6.47
C HIS A 38 4.48 4.30 -6.35
N LEU A 39 5.14 4.14 -7.49
CA LEU A 39 6.58 3.86 -7.62
C LEU A 39 7.35 5.05 -8.18
N LEU A 40 6.66 5.96 -8.89
CA LEU A 40 7.22 7.24 -9.35
C LEU A 40 6.09 8.22 -9.67
N LEU A 41 6.35 9.52 -9.58
CA LEU A 41 5.33 10.54 -9.88
C LEU A 41 5.04 10.66 -11.38
N LYS A 42 6.09 10.85 -12.19
CA LYS A 42 6.07 11.04 -13.64
C LYS A 42 7.38 10.51 -14.24
N GLN A 43 7.45 10.35 -15.56
CA GLN A 43 8.60 9.75 -16.25
C GLN A 43 9.95 10.42 -15.89
N GLU A 44 9.95 11.73 -15.63
CA GLU A 44 11.16 12.49 -15.30
C GLU A 44 11.55 12.41 -13.82
N SER A 45 10.69 11.85 -12.97
CA SER A 45 10.89 11.74 -11.51
C SER A 45 11.64 10.46 -11.10
N VAL A 46 12.37 9.81 -12.02
CA VAL A 46 13.14 8.59 -11.72
C VAL A 46 14.25 8.78 -10.68
N SER A 47 14.68 10.02 -10.44
CA SER A 47 15.65 10.38 -9.40
C SER A 47 14.99 10.96 -8.14
N THR A 48 13.66 11.03 -8.09
CA THR A 48 12.93 11.46 -6.89
C THR A 48 12.77 10.25 -5.98
N ASP A 49 13.14 10.39 -4.71
CA ASP A 49 12.97 9.33 -3.73
C ASP A 49 11.49 8.94 -3.65
N CYS A 50 11.22 7.63 -3.66
CA CYS A 50 9.87 7.10 -3.54
C CYS A 50 9.95 5.80 -2.77
N PHE A 51 9.52 5.82 -1.51
CA PHE A 51 9.47 4.59 -0.73
C PHE A 51 8.42 3.64 -1.29
N GLU A 52 8.76 2.35 -1.33
CA GLU A 52 7.80 1.32 -1.62
C GLU A 52 6.79 1.24 -0.45
N THR A 53 5.50 1.20 -0.79
CA THR A 53 4.44 1.49 0.19
C THR A 53 4.36 0.48 1.33
N TRP A 54 4.52 -0.82 1.07
CA TRP A 54 4.37 -1.83 2.12
C TRP A 54 5.57 -1.90 3.06
N THR A 55 6.78 -1.65 2.56
CA THR A 55 7.98 -1.49 3.37
C THR A 55 7.91 -0.24 4.23
N LEU A 56 7.38 0.87 3.71
CA LEU A 56 7.13 2.08 4.50
C LEU A 56 6.05 1.85 5.57
N LEU A 57 4.93 1.19 5.24
CA LEU A 57 3.90 0.84 6.23
C LEU A 57 4.46 -0.07 7.34
N ALA A 58 5.33 -1.03 7.01
CA ALA A 58 5.97 -1.89 8.00
C ALA A 58 6.82 -1.08 9.00
N ALA A 59 7.51 -0.04 8.53
CA ALA A 59 8.29 0.85 9.37
C ALA A 59 7.38 1.74 10.25
N LEU A 60 6.43 2.45 9.64
CA LEU A 60 5.50 3.34 10.35
C LEU A 60 4.61 2.59 11.36
N ALA A 61 4.32 1.32 11.11
CA ALA A 61 3.60 0.45 12.06
C ALA A 61 4.34 0.32 13.40
N ARG A 62 5.67 0.49 13.44
CA ARG A 62 6.47 0.49 14.68
C ARG A 62 6.62 1.87 15.31
N GLU A 63 6.48 2.92 14.53
CA GLU A 63 6.58 4.31 14.99
C GLU A 63 5.28 4.81 15.64
N THR A 64 4.17 4.10 15.42
CA THR A 64 2.83 4.50 15.88
C THR A 64 2.20 3.45 16.79
N SER A 65 1.21 3.84 17.59
CA SER A 65 0.62 2.95 18.60
C SER A 65 -0.89 2.73 18.46
N ARG A 66 -1.64 3.66 17.88
CA ARG A 66 -3.10 3.65 17.81
C ARG A 66 -3.68 3.88 16.43
N ILE A 67 -3.11 4.80 15.63
CA ILE A 67 -3.66 5.15 14.31
C ILE A 67 -3.77 3.91 13.42
N ARG A 68 -4.89 3.75 12.72
CA ARG A 68 -5.00 2.72 11.67
C ARG A 68 -4.21 3.17 10.46
N MET A 69 -3.67 2.24 9.68
CA MET A 69 -2.93 2.63 8.48
C MET A 69 -3.17 1.68 7.34
N GLY A 70 -3.07 2.18 6.12
CA GLY A 70 -3.38 1.35 4.98
C GLY A 70 -2.99 1.99 3.67
N THR A 71 -3.46 1.35 2.61
CA THR A 71 -3.18 1.77 1.24
C THR A 71 -4.44 2.31 0.59
N MET A 72 -4.29 3.40 -0.16
CA MET A 72 -5.35 3.98 -0.98
C MET A 72 -4.81 4.28 -2.38
N ALA A 73 -4.71 3.28 -3.27
CA ALA A 73 -4.91 1.84 -3.02
C ALA A 73 -3.69 1.06 -3.51
N THR A 74 -3.43 -0.11 -2.92
CA THR A 74 -2.44 -1.07 -3.44
C THR A 74 -2.77 -1.45 -4.88
N CYS A 75 -1.78 -1.39 -5.75
CA CYS A 75 -1.93 -1.89 -7.11
C CYS A 75 -1.77 -3.41 -7.12
N GLN A 76 -2.82 -4.14 -7.51
CA GLN A 76 -2.77 -5.61 -7.57
C GLN A 76 -1.66 -6.12 -8.49
N SER A 77 -1.31 -5.37 -9.54
CA SER A 77 -0.37 -5.83 -10.57
C SER A 77 1.11 -5.77 -10.15
N TYR A 78 1.46 -5.04 -9.09
CA TYR A 78 2.87 -4.78 -8.74
C TYR A 78 3.51 -5.93 -7.97
N ARG A 79 2.72 -6.87 -7.45
CA ARG A 79 3.20 -7.97 -6.62
C ARG A 79 2.42 -9.23 -6.97
N ASN A 80 3.07 -10.39 -6.86
CA ASN A 80 2.34 -11.65 -6.94
C ASN A 80 1.24 -11.68 -5.86
N PRO A 81 -0.01 -12.08 -6.15
CA PRO A 81 -1.11 -12.03 -5.19
C PRO A 81 -0.85 -12.79 -3.88
N ALA A 82 -0.24 -13.98 -3.96
CA ALA A 82 0.08 -14.76 -2.77
C ALA A 82 1.20 -14.13 -1.94
N LEU A 83 2.20 -13.53 -2.60
CA LEU A 83 3.24 -12.76 -1.93
C LEU A 83 2.65 -11.51 -1.27
N LEU A 84 1.77 -10.79 -1.95
CA LEU A 84 1.06 -9.63 -1.41
C LEU A 84 0.28 -10.01 -0.15
N ALA A 85 -0.50 -11.09 -0.19
CA ALA A 85 -1.23 -11.60 0.96
C ALA A 85 -0.31 -11.83 2.17
N LYS A 86 0.89 -12.39 1.93
CA LYS A 86 1.89 -12.63 2.98
C LYS A 86 2.49 -11.34 3.53
N ILE A 87 2.78 -10.37 2.66
CA ILE A 87 3.28 -9.04 3.05
C ILE A 87 2.25 -8.35 3.94
N VAL A 88 1.00 -8.24 3.50
CA VAL A 88 -0.07 -7.57 4.24
C VAL A 88 -0.26 -8.21 5.62
N ALA A 89 -0.34 -9.55 5.69
CA ALA A 89 -0.48 -10.26 6.98
C ALA A 89 0.73 -10.04 7.91
N GLY A 90 1.94 -9.93 7.35
CA GLY A 90 3.14 -9.62 8.12
C GLY A 90 3.07 -8.22 8.71
N VAL A 91 2.74 -7.22 7.90
CA VAL A 91 2.61 -5.82 8.34
C VAL A 91 1.46 -5.66 9.35
N ASP A 92 0.32 -6.33 9.13
CA ASP A 92 -0.79 -6.32 10.08
C ASP A 92 -0.36 -6.83 11.45
N ARG A 93 0.40 -7.92 11.48
CA ARG A 93 0.96 -8.46 12.72
C ARG A 93 2.00 -7.56 13.37
N ILE A 94 2.83 -6.85 12.59
CA ILE A 94 3.78 -5.85 13.09
C ILE A 94 3.04 -4.68 13.76
N SER A 95 1.93 -4.25 13.15
CA SER A 95 1.12 -3.13 13.62
C SER A 95 0.23 -3.46 14.82
N GLY A 96 -0.02 -4.75 15.08
CA GLY A 96 -0.96 -5.21 16.09
C GLY A 96 -2.43 -5.16 15.64
N GLY A 97 -2.72 -5.44 14.37
CA GLY A 97 -4.09 -5.47 13.82
C GLY A 97 -4.62 -4.12 13.34
N ARG A 98 -3.73 -3.18 13.03
CA ARG A 98 -4.07 -1.80 12.64
C ARG A 98 -4.02 -1.58 11.12
N ILE A 99 -3.80 -2.62 10.32
CA ILE A 99 -3.69 -2.48 8.87
C ILE A 99 -5.05 -2.53 8.19
N GLU A 100 -5.24 -1.63 7.22
CA GLU A 100 -6.34 -1.59 6.27
C GLU A 100 -5.81 -1.91 4.87
N PHE A 101 -6.37 -2.94 4.24
CA PHE A 101 -5.96 -3.37 2.90
C PHE A 101 -6.89 -2.78 1.82
N GLY A 102 -6.57 -1.57 1.34
CA GLY A 102 -7.19 -1.02 0.15
C GLY A 102 -6.49 -1.53 -1.10
N VAL A 103 -7.20 -2.16 -2.02
CA VAL A 103 -6.63 -2.74 -3.24
C VAL A 103 -7.41 -2.31 -4.47
N GLY A 104 -6.69 -2.03 -5.56
CA GLY A 104 -7.25 -1.59 -6.82
C GLY A 104 -6.57 -2.24 -8.03
N ALA A 105 -7.20 -2.08 -9.20
CA ALA A 105 -6.74 -2.67 -10.45
C ALA A 105 -5.48 -2.00 -11.05
N GLY A 106 -4.98 -0.95 -10.40
CA GLY A 106 -3.94 -0.07 -10.94
C GLY A 106 -4.44 0.77 -12.11
N TRP A 107 -3.69 1.79 -12.51
CA TRP A 107 -4.09 2.66 -13.64
C TRP A 107 -2.91 3.34 -14.35
N LYS A 108 -1.76 3.48 -13.69
CA LYS A 108 -0.71 4.39 -14.10
C LYS A 108 0.34 3.70 -14.97
N GLU A 109 0.06 3.63 -16.26
CA GLU A 109 0.87 2.93 -17.28
C GLU A 109 2.38 3.20 -17.22
N ILE A 110 2.78 4.43 -16.90
CA ILE A 110 4.21 4.79 -16.83
C ILE A 110 4.95 3.97 -15.76
N GLU A 111 4.30 3.63 -14.65
CA GLU A 111 4.90 2.82 -13.59
C GLU A 111 5.07 1.38 -14.01
N TYR A 112 4.06 0.85 -14.72
CA TYR A 112 4.13 -0.49 -15.31
C TYR A 112 5.32 -0.59 -16.26
N ARG A 113 5.45 0.36 -17.19
CA ARG A 113 6.56 0.39 -18.15
C ARG A 113 7.92 0.56 -17.47
N ALA A 114 8.03 1.44 -16.48
CA ALA A 114 9.27 1.71 -15.77
C ALA A 114 9.78 0.48 -14.99
N TYR A 115 8.88 -0.34 -14.44
CA TYR A 115 9.21 -1.53 -13.66
C TYR A 115 9.13 -2.84 -14.46
N GLY A 116 8.87 -2.76 -15.77
CA GLY A 116 8.81 -3.93 -16.66
C GLY A 116 7.58 -4.82 -16.48
N TYR A 117 6.48 -4.26 -15.96
CA TYR A 117 5.18 -4.94 -15.89
C TYR A 117 4.39 -4.78 -17.18
N ASP A 118 3.62 -5.81 -17.53
CA ASP A 118 2.59 -5.69 -18.56
C ASP A 118 1.51 -4.70 -18.11
N PHE A 119 0.99 -3.89 -19.05
CA PHE A 119 -0.16 -3.02 -18.81
C PHE A 119 -1.38 -3.52 -19.59
N PRO A 120 -2.11 -4.54 -19.08
CA PRO A 120 -3.29 -5.07 -19.75
C PRO A 120 -4.43 -4.05 -19.85
N SER A 121 -5.39 -4.37 -20.72
CA SER A 121 -6.63 -3.60 -20.81
C SER A 121 -7.33 -3.45 -19.44
N PRO A 122 -8.11 -2.37 -19.21
CA PRO A 122 -8.82 -2.17 -17.95
C PRO A 122 -9.66 -3.37 -17.52
N ARG A 123 -10.33 -4.05 -18.46
CA ARG A 123 -11.13 -5.25 -18.18
C ARG A 123 -10.26 -6.36 -17.56
N VAL A 124 -9.13 -6.68 -18.19
CA VAL A 124 -8.22 -7.73 -17.70
C VAL A 124 -7.69 -7.38 -16.31
N ARG A 125 -7.36 -6.12 -16.05
CA ARG A 125 -6.86 -5.70 -14.73
C ARG A 125 -7.92 -5.76 -13.63
N VAL A 126 -9.19 -5.55 -13.96
CA VAL A 126 -10.31 -5.77 -13.03
C VAL A 126 -10.52 -7.26 -12.76
N GLU A 127 -10.41 -8.12 -13.78
CA GLU A 127 -10.46 -9.58 -13.59
C GLU A 127 -9.32 -10.05 -12.68
N GLN A 128 -8.08 -9.59 -12.91
CA GLN A 128 -6.93 -9.87 -12.04
C GLN A 128 -7.09 -9.34 -10.61
N LEU A 129 -7.78 -8.20 -10.42
CA LEU A 129 -8.11 -7.68 -9.10
C LEU A 129 -9.05 -8.64 -8.35
N VAL A 130 -10.06 -9.18 -9.02
CA VAL A 130 -10.97 -10.18 -8.43
C VAL A 130 -10.19 -11.42 -7.98
N ASP A 131 -9.34 -11.96 -8.85
CA ASP A 131 -8.48 -13.10 -8.53
C ASP A 131 -7.56 -12.79 -7.33
N THR A 132 -6.98 -11.58 -7.31
CA THR A 132 -6.10 -11.14 -6.21
C THR A 132 -6.85 -11.10 -4.88
N ILE A 133 -8.04 -10.53 -4.85
CA ILE A 133 -8.88 -10.46 -3.64
C ILE A 133 -9.22 -11.87 -3.18
N GLU A 134 -9.61 -12.76 -4.08
CA GLU A 134 -9.94 -14.15 -3.73
C GLU A 134 -8.73 -14.88 -3.13
N ILE A 135 -7.57 -14.79 -3.76
CA ILE A 135 -6.32 -15.41 -3.27
C ILE A 135 -5.96 -14.88 -1.88
N CYS A 136 -5.97 -13.57 -1.69
CA CYS A 136 -5.68 -12.95 -0.39
C CYS A 136 -6.64 -13.43 0.70
N LEU A 137 -7.95 -13.44 0.41
CA LEU A 137 -8.97 -13.85 1.38
C LEU A 137 -8.83 -15.32 1.78
N ARG A 138 -8.60 -16.23 0.82
CA ARG A 138 -8.35 -17.65 1.11
C ARG A 138 -7.12 -17.83 1.98
N MET A 139 -6.01 -17.15 1.63
CA MET A 139 -4.76 -17.23 2.39
C MET A 139 -4.85 -16.72 3.83
N TRP A 140 -5.74 -15.78 4.12
CA TRP A 140 -5.91 -15.25 5.47
C TRP A 140 -6.93 -16.01 6.31
N ARG A 141 -7.91 -16.68 5.69
CA ARG A 141 -9.04 -17.31 6.40
C ARG A 141 -8.91 -18.83 6.50
N ASP A 142 -8.36 -19.47 5.49
CA ASP A 142 -8.42 -20.92 5.36
C ASP A 142 -7.15 -21.57 5.90
N ASP A 143 -7.27 -22.73 6.54
CA ASP A 143 -6.12 -23.52 7.01
C ASP A 143 -5.22 -23.97 5.84
N LYS A 144 -5.79 -24.05 4.64
CA LYS A 144 -5.10 -24.34 3.38
C LYS A 144 -5.71 -23.52 2.25
N ALA A 145 -4.91 -22.67 1.64
CA ALA A 145 -5.25 -21.98 0.40
C ALA A 145 -4.73 -22.80 -0.80
N THR A 146 -5.63 -23.58 -1.40
CA THR A 146 -5.40 -24.31 -2.67
C THR A 146 -6.37 -23.83 -3.74
#